data_AF-A0A953XGD9-F1
#
_entry.id   AF-A0A953XGD9-F1
#
_cell.length_a   1.000
_cell.length_b   1.000
_cell.length_c   1.000
_cell.angle_alpha   90.00
_cell.angle_beta   90.00
_cell.angle_gamma   90.00
#
_symmetry.space_group_name_H-M   'P 1'
#
loop_
_entity.id
_entity.type
_entity.pdbx_description
1 polymer ?
#
loop_
_entity_poly.entity_id
_entity_poly.type
_entity_poly.pdbx_seq_one_letter_code
_entity_poly.pdbx_strand_id
1 'polypeptide(L)'
;MQDRYTGDIGDYVKYALLRALGCDHQIGVAWYRYPDEAHNTDGRHVSYLHQPKQWESFDHELYAGLQDVVAAGGRSVAAIEDSGLIPDAVFSNELLACNETSAPRRAAWRRSWFDRVKDDLKESSLVFADPDNGLCPDDRFHWGGTKSWKRLPLSEAISLSAGRTAVIYHHNSRYPGGHRLEIDRWMKALPGCSIALYWRRFSNRTFFVTNPDPRTVHSLHWFAARWEIGCELIERPAET
;
A
#
# COMPACT_ATOMS: atom_id res chain seq x y z
N MET A 1 2.33 -0.13 7.31
CA MET A 1 2.58 -1.58 7.38
C MET A 1 3.16 -1.97 8.75
N GLN A 2 2.90 -3.18 9.25
CA GLN A 2 3.53 -3.80 10.43
C GLN A 2 3.85 -5.26 10.09
N ASP A 3 4.91 -5.84 10.64
CA ASP A 3 5.37 -7.19 10.27
C ASP A 3 4.31 -8.25 10.60
N ARG A 4 3.59 -8.07 11.72
CA ARG A 4 2.49 -8.96 12.11
C ARG A 4 1.32 -9.04 11.12
N TYR A 5 1.22 -8.12 10.16
CA TYR A 5 0.19 -8.18 9.10
C TYR A 5 0.64 -9.02 7.90
N THR A 6 1.95 -9.23 7.73
CA THR A 6 2.54 -9.91 6.58
C THR A 6 1.81 -11.22 6.25
N GLY A 7 1.40 -11.32 4.99
CA GLY A 7 0.78 -12.51 4.41
C GLY A 7 -0.71 -12.66 4.70
N ASP A 8 -1.35 -11.65 5.29
CA ASP A 8 -2.81 -11.63 5.39
C ASP A 8 -3.48 -11.43 4.01
N ILE A 9 -4.81 -11.56 3.98
CA ILE A 9 -5.58 -11.39 2.74
C ILE A 9 -5.50 -9.97 2.15
N GLY A 10 -5.15 -8.96 2.96
CA GLY A 10 -4.84 -7.63 2.48
C GLY A 10 -3.57 -7.63 1.65
N ASP A 11 -2.51 -8.22 2.17
CA ASP A 11 -1.23 -8.35 1.48
C ASP A 11 -1.32 -9.19 0.23
N TYR A 12 -2.13 -10.26 0.21
CA TYR A 12 -2.37 -11.02 -1.02
C TYR A 12 -2.91 -10.13 -2.15
N VAL A 13 -3.90 -9.28 -1.85
CA VAL A 13 -4.46 -8.35 -2.84
C VAL A 13 -3.44 -7.28 -3.24
N LYS A 14 -2.67 -6.73 -2.28
CA LYS A 14 -1.61 -5.75 -2.57
C LYS A 14 -0.58 -6.34 -3.52
N TYR A 15 -0.04 -7.51 -3.20
CA TYR A 15 1.07 -8.10 -3.95
C TYR A 15 0.59 -8.61 -5.31
N ALA A 16 -0.63 -9.15 -5.40
CA ALA A 16 -1.23 -9.53 -6.68
C ALA A 16 -1.42 -8.30 -7.58
N LEU A 17 -1.85 -7.17 -7.01
CA LEU A 17 -1.97 -5.91 -7.75
C LEU A 17 -0.59 -5.45 -8.24
N LEU A 18 0.43 -5.47 -7.38
CA LEU A 18 1.79 -5.10 -7.78
C LEU A 18 2.33 -6.01 -8.88
N ARG A 19 2.16 -7.33 -8.78
CA ARG A 19 2.56 -8.28 -9.82
C ARG A 19 1.86 -8.01 -11.16
N ALA A 20 0.57 -7.68 -11.12
CA ALA A 20 -0.17 -7.30 -12.33
C ALA A 20 0.34 -6.01 -12.98
N LEU A 21 0.92 -5.09 -12.19
CA LEU A 21 1.49 -3.83 -12.67
C LEU A 21 2.99 -3.92 -13.02
N GLY A 22 3.69 -4.95 -12.54
CA GLY A 22 5.16 -5.05 -12.62
C GLY A 22 5.73 -5.40 -13.98
N CYS A 23 4.93 -5.95 -14.90
CA CYS A 23 5.43 -6.43 -16.21
C CYS A 23 6.18 -5.38 -17.04
N ASP A 24 5.89 -4.09 -16.83
CA ASP A 24 6.48 -2.97 -17.60
C ASP A 24 7.14 -1.91 -16.70
N HIS A 25 7.22 -2.15 -15.39
CA HIS A 25 7.72 -1.17 -14.43
C HIS A 25 8.72 -1.79 -13.46
N GLN A 26 9.79 -1.04 -13.18
CA GLN A 26 10.54 -1.27 -11.94
C GLN A 26 9.69 -0.73 -10.79
N ILE A 27 9.15 -1.64 -9.98
CA ILE A 27 8.32 -1.29 -8.82
C ILE A 27 9.22 -0.86 -7.68
N GLY A 28 8.97 0.32 -7.14
CA GLY A 28 9.51 0.78 -5.86
C GLY A 28 8.46 0.63 -4.77
N VAL A 29 8.75 -0.06 -3.68
CA VAL A 29 7.82 -0.23 -2.56
C VAL A 29 8.32 0.56 -1.35
N ALA A 30 7.55 1.58 -0.97
CA ALA A 30 7.73 2.32 0.26
C ALA A 30 6.94 1.66 1.39
N TRP A 31 7.61 0.79 2.15
CA TRP A 31 7.04 0.28 3.38
C TRP A 31 7.08 1.40 4.43
N TYR A 32 5.91 1.94 4.76
CA TYR A 32 5.73 2.74 5.96
C TYR A 32 5.71 1.78 7.17
N ARG A 33 6.84 1.12 7.39
CA ARG A 33 7.03 0.04 8.35
C ARG A 33 7.01 0.62 9.75
N TYR A 34 5.93 0.37 10.48
CA TYR A 34 5.74 0.83 11.84
C TYR A 34 6.04 -0.32 12.82
N PRO A 35 6.59 -0.04 14.02
CA PRO A 35 6.81 -1.09 15.02
C PRO A 35 5.53 -1.86 15.35
N ASP A 36 5.67 -3.18 15.53
CA ASP A 36 4.56 -4.04 15.92
C ASP A 36 3.94 -3.60 17.25
N GLU A 37 2.62 -3.56 17.30
CA GLU A 37 1.88 -3.29 18.54
C GLU A 37 1.47 -4.59 19.25
N ALA A 38 1.65 -4.66 20.56
CA ALA A 38 1.32 -5.83 21.37
C ALA A 38 -0.17 -5.90 21.80
N HIS A 39 -0.99 -4.93 21.43
CA HIS A 39 -2.27 -4.66 22.09
C HIS A 39 -3.52 -5.17 21.38
N ASN A 40 -3.41 -5.81 20.21
CA ASN A 40 -4.56 -6.41 19.55
C ASN A 40 -4.20 -7.70 18.80
N THR A 41 -5.22 -8.49 18.48
CA THR A 41 -5.10 -9.76 17.74
C THR A 41 -5.27 -9.59 16.23
N ASP A 42 -5.16 -8.36 15.73
CA ASP A 42 -5.30 -8.05 14.30
C ASP A 42 -4.12 -8.65 13.50
N GLY A 43 -4.30 -8.86 12.19
CA GLY A 43 -3.28 -9.50 11.35
C GLY A 43 -3.34 -11.02 11.33
N ARG A 44 -4.48 -11.64 11.63
CA ARG A 44 -4.65 -13.11 11.65
C ARG A 44 -5.42 -13.67 10.46
N HIS A 45 -5.67 -12.86 9.43
CA HIS A 45 -6.43 -13.30 8.25
C HIS A 45 -5.56 -14.06 7.26
N VAL A 46 -4.87 -15.10 7.74
CA VAL A 46 -4.05 -16.03 6.94
C VAL A 46 -4.83 -17.31 6.58
N SER A 47 -6.02 -17.52 7.15
CA SER A 47 -6.83 -18.73 6.91
C SER A 47 -7.30 -18.90 5.44
N TYR A 48 -7.19 -17.86 4.62
CA TYR A 48 -7.42 -17.95 3.17
C TYR A 48 -6.37 -18.83 2.47
N LEU A 49 -5.16 -18.95 3.04
CA LEU A 49 -4.08 -19.83 2.58
C LEU A 49 -4.39 -21.33 2.78
N HIS A 50 -5.54 -21.66 3.36
CA HIS A 50 -6.06 -23.02 3.46
C HIS A 50 -7.36 -23.21 2.65
N GLN A 51 -7.68 -22.27 1.77
CA GLN A 51 -8.88 -22.25 0.94
C GLN A 51 -8.52 -22.13 -0.56
N PRO A 52 -7.75 -23.08 -1.13
CA PRO A 52 -7.20 -22.97 -2.49
C PRO A 52 -8.28 -22.78 -3.55
N LYS A 53 -9.40 -23.52 -3.43
CA LYS A 53 -10.57 -23.39 -4.33
C LYS A 53 -11.13 -21.97 -4.45
N GLN A 54 -10.94 -21.14 -3.42
CA GLN A 54 -11.45 -19.77 -3.40
C GLN A 54 -10.40 -18.73 -3.80
N TRP A 55 -9.11 -18.98 -3.55
CA TRP A 55 -8.10 -17.92 -3.55
C TRP A 55 -6.88 -18.18 -4.44
N GLU A 56 -6.49 -19.45 -4.60
CA GLU A 56 -5.30 -19.82 -5.37
C GLU A 56 -5.43 -19.43 -6.85
N SER A 57 -6.64 -19.50 -7.38
CA SER A 57 -6.90 -19.21 -8.78
C SER A 57 -6.71 -17.75 -9.16
N PHE A 58 -6.58 -16.81 -8.21
CA PHE A 58 -6.31 -15.40 -8.54
C PHE A 58 -4.84 -15.18 -8.93
N ASP A 59 -3.90 -15.71 -8.16
CA ASP A 59 -2.46 -15.73 -8.46
C ASP A 59 -1.82 -16.94 -7.76
N HIS A 60 -1.61 -18.03 -8.51
CA HIS A 60 -1.14 -19.31 -7.97
C HIS A 60 0.25 -19.21 -7.35
N GLU A 61 1.19 -18.54 -8.03
CA GLU A 61 2.57 -18.40 -7.57
C GLU A 61 2.63 -17.57 -6.29
N LEU A 62 1.91 -16.44 -6.26
CA LEU A 62 1.84 -15.60 -5.07
C LEU A 62 1.16 -16.33 -3.90
N TYR A 63 0.07 -17.06 -4.17
CA TYR A 63 -0.63 -17.82 -3.13
C TYR A 63 0.28 -18.88 -2.49
N ALA A 64 0.97 -19.67 -3.32
CA ALA A 64 1.91 -20.69 -2.86
C ALA A 64 3.08 -20.07 -2.07
N GLY A 65 3.70 -19.01 -2.59
CA GLY A 65 4.80 -18.36 -1.88
C GLY A 65 4.39 -17.72 -0.55
N LEU A 66 3.21 -17.09 -0.48
CA LEU A 66 2.67 -16.59 0.80
C LEU A 66 2.36 -17.72 1.78
N GLN A 67 1.89 -18.87 1.29
CA GLN A 67 1.69 -20.06 2.11
C GLN A 67 3.02 -20.54 2.72
N ASP A 68 4.10 -20.58 1.93
CA ASP A 68 5.43 -20.98 2.39
C ASP A 68 6.00 -19.99 3.43
N VAL A 69 5.91 -18.68 3.16
CA VAL A 69 6.35 -17.63 4.10
C VAL A 69 5.62 -17.74 5.45
N VAL A 70 4.30 -17.94 5.43
CA VAL A 70 3.51 -18.07 6.65
C VAL A 70 3.80 -19.38 7.38
N ALA A 71 3.95 -20.50 6.66
CA ALA A 71 4.26 -21.81 7.24
C ALA A 71 5.64 -21.85 7.91
N ALA A 72 6.62 -21.12 7.38
CA ALA A 72 7.94 -20.95 7.98
C ALA A 72 7.95 -20.04 9.22
N GLY A 73 6.81 -19.42 9.57
CA GLY A 73 6.73 -18.41 10.63
C GLY A 73 7.35 -17.06 10.26
N GLY A 74 7.68 -16.85 8.98
CA GLY A 74 8.40 -15.69 8.47
C GLY A 74 7.51 -14.46 8.23
N ARG A 75 6.56 -14.17 9.11
CA ARG A 75 5.63 -13.04 8.91
C ARG A 75 6.33 -11.70 9.18
N SER A 76 7.03 -11.19 8.17
CA SER A 76 7.74 -9.92 8.18
C SER A 76 7.88 -9.36 6.77
N VAL A 77 8.00 -8.03 6.63
CA VAL A 77 8.24 -7.44 5.31
C VAL A 77 9.56 -7.94 4.69
N ALA A 78 10.59 -8.17 5.51
CA ALA A 78 11.87 -8.71 5.04
C ALA A 78 11.71 -10.09 4.37
N ALA A 79 10.89 -10.99 4.94
CA ALA A 79 10.63 -12.28 4.32
C ALA A 79 9.91 -12.17 2.97
N ILE A 80 9.06 -11.15 2.79
CA ILE A 80 8.42 -10.88 1.49
C ILE A 80 9.45 -10.36 0.48
N GLU A 81 10.34 -9.46 0.90
CA GLU A 81 11.43 -8.97 0.06
C GLU A 81 12.34 -10.11 -0.40
N ASP A 82 12.74 -10.99 0.54
CA ASP A 82 13.62 -12.13 0.27
C ASP A 82 12.93 -13.23 -0.56
N SER A 83 11.60 -13.32 -0.51
CA SER A 83 10.84 -14.36 -1.22
C SER A 83 10.78 -14.17 -2.74
N GLY A 84 11.07 -12.96 -3.24
CA GLY A 84 10.90 -12.62 -4.67
C GLY A 84 9.44 -12.60 -5.14
N LEU A 85 8.45 -12.62 -4.22
CA LEU A 85 7.02 -12.63 -4.57
C LEU A 85 6.57 -11.39 -5.33
N ILE A 86 7.28 -10.27 -5.19
CA ILE A 86 7.12 -9.07 -6.01
C ILE A 86 8.38 -8.98 -6.89
N PRO A 87 8.32 -9.47 -8.14
CA PRO A 87 9.51 -9.58 -9.00
C PRO A 87 10.17 -8.22 -9.24
N ASP A 88 11.50 -8.19 -9.21
CA ASP A 88 12.35 -7.04 -9.54
C ASP A 88 12.04 -5.74 -8.78
N ALA A 89 11.37 -5.85 -7.62
CA ALA A 89 11.02 -4.70 -6.81
C ALA A 89 12.21 -4.15 -6.02
N VAL A 90 12.26 -2.82 -5.91
CA VAL A 90 13.16 -2.07 -5.04
C VAL A 90 12.39 -1.70 -3.77
N PHE A 91 12.96 -1.94 -2.59
CA PHE A 91 12.27 -1.75 -1.33
C PHE A 91 12.93 -0.66 -0.48
N SER A 92 12.11 0.22 0.07
CA SER A 92 12.47 1.11 1.17
C SER A 92 11.77 0.60 2.43
N ASN A 93 12.52 0.00 3.35
CA ASN A 93 11.98 -0.75 4.49
C ASN A 93 12.41 -0.23 5.87
N GLU A 94 13.04 0.94 5.94
CA GLU A 94 13.53 1.51 7.19
C GLU A 94 12.39 1.66 8.21
N LEU A 95 12.57 1.08 9.39
CA LEU A 95 11.59 1.11 10.46
C LEU A 95 11.32 2.56 10.92
N LEU A 96 10.03 2.93 11.05
CA LEU A 96 9.55 4.18 11.64
C LEU A 96 9.72 4.20 13.17
N ALA A 97 10.93 3.93 13.64
CA ALA A 97 11.32 3.92 15.04
C ALA A 97 12.37 5.00 15.30
N CYS A 98 11.97 6.04 16.02
CA CYS A 98 12.84 7.13 16.40
C CYS A 98 13.00 7.14 17.93
N ASN A 99 14.25 7.14 18.40
CA ASN A 99 14.57 7.20 19.82
C ASN A 99 14.62 8.63 20.38
N GLU A 100 14.27 9.64 19.57
CA GLU A 100 14.27 11.04 19.99
C GLU A 100 13.15 11.35 20.99
N THR A 101 13.51 11.99 22.09
CA THR A 101 12.57 12.34 23.17
C THR A 101 11.80 13.64 22.88
N SER A 102 12.37 14.55 22.11
CA SER A 102 11.73 15.83 21.78
C SER A 102 10.85 15.75 20.52
N ALA A 103 9.66 16.36 20.56
CA ALA A 103 8.76 16.39 19.41
C ALA A 103 9.36 17.08 18.17
N PRO A 104 10.12 18.20 18.29
CA PRO A 104 10.78 18.81 17.13
C PRO A 104 11.84 17.92 16.48
N ARG A 105 12.64 17.19 17.27
CA ARG A 105 13.64 16.26 16.71
C ARG A 105 13.00 15.05 16.05
N ARG A 106 11.94 14.49 16.64
CA ARG A 106 11.15 13.44 15.98
C ARG A 106 10.56 13.91 14.65
N ALA A 107 10.06 15.15 14.60
CA ALA A 107 9.54 15.73 13.37
C ALA A 107 10.64 15.88 12.30
N ALA A 108 11.82 16.35 12.67
CA ALA A 108 12.97 16.44 11.76
C ALA A 108 13.39 15.04 11.27
N TRP A 109 13.54 14.08 12.18
CA TRP A 109 13.87 12.70 11.84
C TRP A 109 12.86 12.09 10.87
N ARG A 110 11.55 12.27 11.11
CA ARG A 110 10.50 11.72 10.25
C ARG A 110 10.52 12.32 8.84
N ARG A 111 10.91 13.58 8.69
CA ARG A 111 11.11 14.19 7.36
C ARG A 111 12.32 13.59 6.66
N SER A 112 13.46 13.48 7.36
CA SER A 112 14.64 12.83 6.80
C SER A 112 14.43 11.36 6.46
N TRP A 113 13.59 10.64 7.22
CA TRP A 113 13.15 9.29 6.88
C TRP A 113 12.45 9.26 5.52
N PHE A 114 11.55 10.21 5.26
CA PHE A 114 10.87 10.27 3.96
C PHE A 114 11.82 10.69 2.82
N ASP A 115 12.81 11.53 3.10
CA ASP A 115 13.85 11.84 2.12
C ASP A 115 14.63 10.58 1.70
N ARG A 116 14.97 9.71 2.66
CA ARG A 116 15.60 8.41 2.37
C ARG A 116 14.69 7.48 1.56
N VAL A 117 13.40 7.42 1.88
CA VAL A 117 12.42 6.67 1.07
C VAL A 117 12.43 7.12 -0.40
N LYS A 118 12.46 8.44 -0.64
CA LYS A 118 12.53 8.97 -2.02
C LYS A 118 13.85 8.62 -2.70
N ASP A 119 14.96 8.69 -1.97
CA ASP A 119 16.29 8.38 -2.51
C ASP A 119 16.40 6.89 -2.88
N ASP A 120 15.89 5.99 -2.03
CA ASP A 120 15.86 4.55 -2.27
C ASP A 120 15.06 4.19 -3.53
N LEU A 121 13.95 4.90 -3.76
CA LEU A 121 12.99 4.60 -4.84
C LEU A 121 13.14 5.53 -6.05
N LYS A 122 14.20 6.32 -6.15
CA LYS A 122 14.32 7.39 -7.15
C LYS A 122 14.29 6.89 -8.61
N GLU A 123 14.82 5.69 -8.87
CA GLU A 123 14.89 5.09 -10.20
C GLU A 123 13.63 4.29 -10.57
N SER A 124 12.74 4.04 -9.61
CA SER A 124 11.52 3.25 -9.83
C SER A 124 10.51 4.04 -10.67
N SER A 125 10.06 3.44 -11.78
CA SER A 125 9.05 4.04 -12.69
C SER A 125 7.63 3.98 -12.13
N LEU A 126 7.37 3.03 -11.23
CA LEU A 126 6.13 2.91 -10.48
C LEU A 126 6.46 2.80 -9.01
N VAL A 127 5.80 3.58 -8.15
CA VAL A 127 5.98 3.50 -6.69
C VAL A 127 4.70 3.10 -5.97
N PHE A 128 4.82 2.25 -4.96
CA PHE A 128 3.74 1.82 -4.08
C PHE A 128 3.99 2.29 -2.65
N ALA A 129 3.05 2.99 -2.05
CA ALA A 129 3.12 3.39 -0.63
C ALA A 129 2.18 2.54 0.22
N ASP A 130 2.70 1.91 1.29
CA ASP A 130 1.92 1.05 2.20
C ASP A 130 1.83 1.56 3.65
N PRO A 131 1.22 2.74 3.90
CA PRO A 131 0.90 3.21 5.25
C PRO A 131 -0.15 2.30 5.92
N ASP A 132 0.02 2.01 7.20
CA ASP A 132 -0.92 1.17 7.98
C ASP A 132 -2.36 1.72 7.92
N ASN A 133 -2.51 3.03 8.10
CA ASN A 133 -3.80 3.72 8.17
C ASN A 133 -4.14 4.54 6.92
N GLY A 134 -3.34 4.49 5.87
CA GLY A 134 -3.61 5.25 4.64
C GLY A 134 -3.33 6.75 4.69
N LEU A 135 -3.89 7.45 3.71
CA LEU A 135 -3.82 8.91 3.53
C LEU A 135 -4.38 9.71 4.72
N CYS A 136 -3.78 10.88 4.96
CA CYS A 136 -4.18 11.84 5.97
C CYS A 136 -4.02 13.28 5.46
N PRO A 137 -4.93 14.21 5.79
CA PRO A 137 -4.71 15.63 5.52
C PRO A 137 -3.47 16.13 6.27
N ASP A 138 -2.69 17.03 5.66
CA ASP A 138 -1.45 17.53 6.24
C ASP A 138 -1.67 18.24 7.59
N ASP A 139 -2.77 18.98 7.73
CA ASP A 139 -3.17 19.69 8.96
C ASP A 139 -3.51 18.73 10.12
N ARG A 140 -3.82 17.47 9.82
CA ARG A 140 -4.09 16.41 10.80
C ARG A 140 -2.89 15.50 11.04
N PHE A 141 -1.76 15.76 10.40
CA PHE A 141 -0.54 14.97 10.55
C PHE A 141 0.42 15.61 11.54
N HIS A 142 0.63 14.96 12.68
CA HIS A 142 1.56 15.44 13.70
C HIS A 142 2.95 14.84 13.50
N TRP A 143 3.84 15.60 12.87
CA TRP A 143 5.22 15.17 12.55
C TRP A 143 6.00 14.62 13.75
N GLY A 144 5.87 15.25 14.93
CA GLY A 144 6.53 14.80 16.16
C GLY A 144 5.74 13.76 16.96
N GLY A 145 4.55 13.36 16.51
CA GLY A 145 3.69 12.39 17.17
C GLY A 145 3.75 11.04 16.47
N THR A 146 4.46 10.07 17.05
CA THR A 146 4.76 8.76 16.44
C THR A 146 3.51 8.01 15.99
N LYS A 147 2.39 8.11 16.72
CA LYS A 147 1.10 7.54 16.30
C LYS A 147 0.63 8.00 14.92
N SER A 148 1.01 9.21 14.49
CA SER A 148 0.68 9.71 13.15
C SER A 148 1.44 9.01 12.05
N TRP A 149 2.61 8.42 12.33
CA TRP A 149 3.51 7.88 11.31
C TRP A 149 2.99 6.62 10.62
N LYS A 150 1.93 6.01 11.17
CA LYS A 150 1.12 4.98 10.50
C LYS A 150 0.36 5.49 9.28
N ARG A 151 0.21 6.81 9.14
CA ARG A 151 -0.50 7.47 8.05
C ARG A 151 0.49 8.08 7.05
N LEU A 152 0.00 8.33 5.86
CA LEU A 152 0.70 9.05 4.80
C LEU A 152 0.09 10.46 4.67
N PRO A 153 0.80 11.54 5.04
CA PRO A 153 0.31 12.89 4.79
C PRO A 153 0.21 13.16 3.29
N LEU A 154 -0.81 13.93 2.87
CA LEU A 154 -1.09 14.20 1.46
C LEU A 154 0.13 14.78 0.72
N SER A 155 0.88 15.68 1.36
CA SER A 155 2.12 16.23 0.79
C SER A 155 3.18 15.17 0.47
N GLU A 156 3.33 14.13 1.29
CA GLU A 156 4.23 13.01 1.00
C GLU A 156 3.70 12.16 -0.16
N ALA A 157 2.40 11.90 -0.21
CA ALA A 157 1.80 11.15 -1.32
C ALA A 157 2.04 11.85 -2.66
N ILE A 158 1.85 13.17 -2.70
CA ILE A 158 2.10 14.02 -3.88
C ILE A 158 3.59 14.02 -4.23
N SER A 159 4.46 14.17 -3.24
CA SER A 159 5.91 14.18 -3.47
C SER A 159 6.43 12.85 -3.99
N LEU A 160 5.87 11.73 -3.53
CA LEU A 160 6.27 10.39 -3.95
C LEU A 160 5.77 10.07 -5.37
N SER A 161 4.59 10.56 -5.74
CA SER A 161 4.00 10.35 -7.07
C SER A 161 4.47 11.32 -8.16
N ALA A 162 5.26 12.33 -7.80
CA ALA A 162 5.71 13.35 -8.74
C ALA A 162 6.47 12.74 -9.92
N GLY A 163 5.97 12.97 -11.14
CA GLY A 163 6.62 12.59 -12.40
C GLY A 163 6.56 11.10 -12.75
N ARG A 164 5.80 10.28 -12.01
CA ARG A 164 5.75 8.83 -12.21
C ARG A 164 4.38 8.24 -11.83
N THR A 165 4.13 7.00 -12.24
CA THR A 165 2.94 6.27 -11.77
C THR A 165 3.11 5.94 -10.29
N ALA A 166 2.06 6.14 -9.50
CA ALA A 166 2.06 5.71 -8.10
C ALA A 166 0.76 5.02 -7.71
N VAL A 167 0.89 4.03 -6.84
CA VAL A 167 -0.22 3.33 -6.20
C VAL A 167 -0.15 3.63 -4.71
N ILE A 168 -1.17 4.31 -4.19
CA ILE A 168 -1.23 4.74 -2.79
C ILE A 168 -2.25 3.89 -2.05
N TYR A 169 -1.78 3.05 -1.13
CA TYR A 169 -2.66 2.27 -0.27
C TYR A 169 -3.37 3.16 0.76
N HIS A 170 -4.65 2.90 0.95
CA HIS A 170 -5.46 3.53 1.98
C HIS A 170 -6.41 2.53 2.63
N HIS A 171 -6.28 2.36 3.95
CA HIS A 171 -7.28 1.68 4.76
C HIS A 171 -8.47 2.62 4.94
N ASN A 172 -9.63 2.27 4.38
CA ASN A 172 -10.81 3.14 4.45
C ASN A 172 -11.24 3.34 5.91
N SER A 173 -11.58 4.58 6.26
CA SER A 173 -11.98 4.93 7.61
C SER A 173 -13.51 4.93 7.75
N ARG A 174 -14.00 5.21 8.96
CA ARG A 174 -15.43 5.51 9.19
C ARG A 174 -15.76 6.93 8.72
N TYR A 175 -15.46 7.22 7.47
CA TYR A 175 -15.59 8.55 6.90
C TYR A 175 -17.06 8.99 6.87
N PRO A 176 -17.39 10.21 7.34
CA PRO A 176 -18.74 10.73 7.26
C PRO A 176 -19.25 10.76 5.81
N GLY A 177 -20.34 10.06 5.52
CA GLY A 177 -20.86 9.89 4.16
C GLY A 177 -20.41 8.60 3.45
N GLY A 178 -19.60 7.77 4.11
CA GLY A 178 -19.22 6.43 3.64
C GLY A 178 -17.98 6.41 2.75
N HIS A 179 -17.50 5.20 2.44
CA HIS A 179 -16.22 5.00 1.75
C HIS A 179 -16.20 5.60 0.33
N ARG A 180 -17.33 5.65 -0.39
CA ARG A 180 -17.35 6.27 -1.74
C ARG A 180 -17.03 7.76 -1.68
N LEU A 181 -17.52 8.48 -0.68
CA LEU A 181 -17.21 9.90 -0.51
C LEU A 181 -15.77 10.12 -0.03
N GLU A 182 -15.24 9.20 0.78
CA GLU A 182 -13.82 9.20 1.16
C GLU A 182 -12.91 9.01 -0.07
N ILE A 183 -13.24 8.05 -0.93
CA ILE A 183 -12.51 7.76 -2.16
C ILE A 183 -12.55 8.98 -3.08
N ASP A 184 -13.72 9.54 -3.35
CA ASP A 184 -13.87 10.72 -4.20
C ASP A 184 -13.07 11.92 -3.67
N ARG A 185 -13.08 12.14 -2.34
CA ARG A 185 -12.25 13.16 -1.69
C ARG A 185 -10.77 12.95 -1.99
N TRP A 186 -10.25 11.74 -1.83
CA TRP A 186 -8.83 11.47 -2.04
C TRP A 186 -8.43 11.50 -3.51
N MET A 187 -9.27 10.99 -4.41
CA MET A 187 -9.03 11.12 -5.84
C MET A 187 -9.03 12.58 -6.30
N LYS A 188 -9.78 13.48 -5.65
CA LYS A 188 -9.73 14.93 -5.89
C LYS A 188 -8.49 15.60 -5.32
N ALA A 189 -8.01 15.12 -4.17
CA ALA A 189 -6.88 15.71 -3.48
C ALA A 189 -5.52 15.27 -4.07
N LEU A 190 -5.45 14.09 -4.69
CA LEU A 190 -4.25 13.56 -5.31
C LEU A 190 -4.15 14.01 -6.79
N PRO A 191 -3.15 14.82 -7.17
CA PRO A 191 -2.92 15.20 -8.56
C PRO A 191 -2.69 13.98 -9.45
N GLY A 192 -3.28 13.99 -10.65
CA GLY A 192 -3.16 12.89 -11.61
C GLY A 192 -3.87 11.60 -11.20
N CYS A 193 -4.63 11.58 -10.09
CA CYS A 193 -5.41 10.42 -9.69
C CYS A 193 -6.65 10.27 -10.56
N SER A 194 -6.60 9.36 -11.53
CA SER A 194 -7.72 9.07 -12.43
C SER A 194 -8.45 7.77 -12.10
N ILE A 195 -7.79 6.82 -11.41
CA ILE A 195 -8.36 5.50 -11.09
C ILE A 195 -8.14 5.19 -9.61
N ALA A 196 -9.15 4.61 -8.97
CA ALA A 196 -9.05 4.02 -7.65
C ALA A 196 -9.62 2.60 -7.67
N LEU A 197 -8.84 1.64 -7.17
CA LEU A 197 -9.28 0.27 -6.99
C LEU A 197 -9.78 0.09 -5.55
N TYR A 198 -11.08 -0.13 -5.40
CA TYR A 198 -11.74 -0.27 -4.12
C TYR A 198 -12.03 -1.74 -3.81
N TRP A 199 -11.33 -2.26 -2.79
CA TRP A 199 -11.50 -3.62 -2.30
C TRP A 199 -12.42 -3.64 -1.07
N ARG A 200 -13.51 -4.41 -1.17
CA ARG A 200 -14.63 -4.40 -0.21
C ARG A 200 -14.66 -5.58 0.76
N ARG A 201 -13.82 -6.60 0.56
CA ARG A 201 -13.86 -7.83 1.39
C ARG A 201 -12.95 -7.75 2.60
N PHE A 202 -13.40 -8.31 3.71
CA PHE A 202 -12.72 -8.31 5.01
C PHE A 202 -12.61 -6.89 5.57
N SER A 203 -11.52 -6.18 5.25
CA SER A 203 -11.39 -4.76 5.55
C SER A 203 -11.37 -3.95 4.26
N ASN A 204 -12.15 -2.87 4.25
CA ASN A 204 -12.26 -1.97 3.11
C ASN A 204 -10.95 -1.22 2.91
N ARG A 205 -10.41 -1.28 1.69
CA ARG A 205 -9.16 -0.62 1.32
C ARG A 205 -9.25 -0.10 -0.10
N THR A 206 -8.59 1.01 -0.33
CA THR A 206 -8.52 1.64 -1.65
C THR A 206 -7.07 1.76 -2.08
N PHE A 207 -6.81 1.48 -3.35
CA PHE A 207 -5.53 1.73 -4.01
C PHE A 207 -5.74 2.88 -4.99
N PHE A 208 -5.29 4.07 -4.64
CA PHE A 208 -5.38 5.24 -5.51
C PHE A 208 -4.23 5.21 -6.51
N VAL A 209 -4.54 5.35 -7.79
CA VAL A 209 -3.53 5.30 -8.85
C VAL A 209 -3.40 6.67 -9.49
N THR A 210 -2.21 7.27 -9.33
CA THR A 210 -1.87 8.58 -9.89
C THR A 210 -0.98 8.42 -11.11
N ASN A 211 -1.21 9.23 -12.14
CA ASN A 211 -0.48 9.22 -13.40
C ASN A 211 -0.40 7.82 -14.04
N PRO A 212 -1.50 7.04 -14.12
CA PRO A 212 -1.43 5.75 -14.79
C PRO A 212 -1.20 5.94 -16.29
N ASP A 213 -0.24 5.21 -16.85
CA ASP A 213 -0.11 5.09 -18.30
C ASP A 213 -1.18 4.11 -18.87
N PRO A 214 -1.38 4.05 -20.20
CA PRO A 214 -2.39 3.18 -20.80
C PRO A 214 -2.25 1.69 -20.45
N ARG A 215 -1.02 1.22 -20.18
CA ARG A 215 -0.76 -0.19 -19.81
C ARG A 215 -1.13 -0.45 -18.36
N THR A 216 -0.82 0.49 -17.47
CA THR A 216 -1.28 0.50 -16.08
C THR A 216 -2.81 0.47 -16.04
N VAL A 217 -3.49 1.32 -16.83
CA VAL A 217 -4.97 1.32 -16.93
C VAL A 217 -5.48 -0.05 -17.38
N HIS A 218 -4.91 -0.61 -18.45
CA HIS A 218 -5.30 -1.94 -18.94
C HIS A 218 -5.14 -3.03 -17.87
N SER A 219 -4.01 -3.03 -17.16
CA SER A 219 -3.69 -3.99 -16.11
C SER A 219 -4.65 -3.87 -14.91
N LEU A 220 -5.05 -2.64 -14.56
CA LEU A 220 -6.06 -2.39 -13.52
C LEU A 220 -7.43 -2.96 -13.90
N HIS A 221 -7.88 -2.75 -15.13
CA HIS A 221 -9.14 -3.34 -15.62
C HIS A 221 -9.09 -4.86 -15.63
N TRP A 222 -7.99 -5.44 -16.12
CA TRP A 222 -7.79 -6.89 -16.12
C TRP A 222 -7.83 -7.44 -14.69
N PHE A 223 -7.11 -6.80 -13.77
CA PHE A 223 -7.09 -7.18 -12.36
C PHE A 223 -8.49 -7.10 -11.75
N ALA A 224 -9.20 -5.99 -11.94
CA ALA A 224 -10.53 -5.81 -11.35
C ALA A 224 -11.56 -6.82 -11.88
N ALA A 225 -11.52 -7.14 -13.18
CA ALA A 225 -12.38 -8.17 -13.77
C ALA A 225 -12.07 -9.56 -13.19
N ARG A 226 -10.79 -9.86 -12.98
CA ARG A 226 -10.36 -11.12 -12.36
C ARG A 226 -10.75 -11.20 -10.89
N TRP A 227 -10.77 -10.08 -10.17
CA TRP A 227 -11.04 -9.99 -8.73
C TRP A 227 -12.44 -9.45 -8.39
N GLU A 228 -13.38 -9.51 -9.34
CA GLU A 228 -14.69 -8.83 -9.34
C GLU A 228 -15.49 -8.97 -8.03
N ILE A 229 -15.48 -10.16 -7.42
CA ILE A 229 -16.25 -10.47 -6.20
C ILE A 229 -15.89 -9.53 -5.03
N GLY A 230 -14.66 -8.99 -5.01
CA GLY A 230 -14.22 -8.07 -3.96
C GLY A 230 -13.80 -6.70 -4.45
N CYS A 231 -13.69 -6.50 -5.76
CA CYS A 231 -13.02 -5.35 -6.37
C CYS A 231 -13.99 -4.46 -7.16
N GLU A 232 -13.82 -3.15 -7.05
CA GLU A 232 -14.51 -2.15 -7.86
C GLU A 232 -13.51 -1.13 -8.37
N LEU A 233 -13.53 -0.84 -9.67
CA LEU A 233 -12.80 0.30 -10.22
C LEU A 233 -13.68 1.55 -10.20
N ILE A 234 -13.07 2.64 -9.77
CA ILE A 234 -13.69 3.94 -9.65
C ILE A 234 -12.83 4.90 -10.46
N GLU A 235 -13.42 5.50 -11.48
CA GLU A 235 -12.69 6.34 -12.43
C GLU A 235 -13.18 7.77 -12.36
N ARG A 236 -12.26 8.72 -12.48
CA ARG A 236 -12.58 10.12 -12.74
C ARG A 236 -12.48 10.35 -14.25
N PRO A 237 -13.45 11.09 -14.85
CA PRO A 237 -13.30 11.55 -16.22
C PRO A 237 -11.98 12.32 -16.36
N ALA A 238 -11.32 12.18 -17.50
CA ALA A 238 -10.19 13.06 -17.83
C ALA A 238 -10.66 14.51 -17.72
N GLU A 239 -9.96 15.34 -16.95
CA GLU A 239 -10.19 16.78 -16.94
C GLU A 239 -9.82 17.31 -18.35
N THR A 240 -10.84 17.65 -19.13
CA THR A 240 -10.73 18.27 -20.47
C THR A 240 -10.24 19.70 -20.39
#